data_AF-A0A6A4QES6-F1
#
_entry.id   AF-A0A6A4QES6-F1
#
_cell.length_a   1.000
_cell.length_b   1.000
_cell.length_c   1.000
_cell.angle_alpha   90.00
_cell.angle_beta   90.00
_cell.angle_gamma   90.00
#
_symmetry.space_group_name_H-M   'P 1'
#
loop_
_entity.id
_entity.type
_entity.pdbx_description
1 polymer ?
#
loop_
_entity_poly.entity_id
_entity_poly.type
_entity_poly.pdbx_seq_one_letter_code
_entity_poly.pdbx_strand_id
1 'polypeptide(L)'
;MTFAYNATYGIYSAYFGHLMISSRLIYSYNLIWLTFHGSHDFGYLIKIITRCPLPNRLEEFLWFVKVMFGDNVYDVKHMMSFCPSLFGGLDRVARTLNVDREGKSHQASSDSLLTSNIFQKIKET
;
A
#
# COMPACT_ATOMS: atom_id res chain seq x y z
N MET A 1 4.15 -2.99 -19.43
CA MET A 1 5.57 -3.12 -19.05
C MET A 1 5.92 -4.60 -19.07
N THR A 2 7.05 -4.98 -19.66
CA THR A 2 7.43 -6.41 -19.82
C THR A 2 8.57 -6.77 -18.88
N PHE A 3 8.77 -8.06 -18.60
CA PHE A 3 9.92 -8.52 -17.82
C PHE A 3 11.26 -8.12 -18.44
N ALA A 4 11.36 -8.17 -19.78
CA ALA A 4 12.56 -7.73 -20.50
C ALA A 4 12.85 -6.24 -20.26
N TYR A 5 11.82 -5.38 -20.32
CA TYR A 5 11.99 -3.97 -20.01
C TYR A 5 12.48 -3.75 -18.58
N ASN A 6 11.90 -4.46 -17.60
CA ASN A 6 12.32 -4.36 -16.20
C ASN A 6 13.73 -4.89 -15.94
N ALA A 7 14.20 -5.87 -16.71
CA ALA A 7 15.56 -6.38 -16.60
C ALA A 7 16.61 -5.33 -17.05
N THR A 8 16.28 -4.51 -18.03
CA THR A 8 17.20 -3.50 -18.58
C THR A 8 17.05 -2.14 -17.91
N TYR A 9 15.81 -1.71 -17.64
CA TYR A 9 15.47 -0.35 -17.19
C TYR A 9 14.76 -0.32 -15.84
N GLY A 10 14.73 -1.46 -15.13
CA GLY A 10 14.11 -1.55 -13.82
C GLY A 10 14.82 -0.68 -12.78
N ILE A 11 14.05 -0.19 -11.82
CA ILE A 11 14.57 0.61 -10.73
C ILE A 11 15.34 -0.29 -9.77
N TYR A 12 16.59 0.06 -9.47
CA TYR A 12 17.36 -0.61 -8.42
C TYR A 12 16.70 -0.40 -7.06
N SER A 13 16.21 -1.49 -6.46
CA SER A 13 15.49 -1.43 -5.18
C SER A 13 16.28 -0.72 -4.07
N ALA A 14 17.60 -0.94 -3.99
CA ALA A 14 18.44 -0.25 -3.01
C ALA A 14 18.46 1.28 -3.20
N TYR A 15 18.51 1.74 -4.45
CA TYR A 15 18.47 3.16 -4.77
C TYR A 15 17.10 3.77 -4.44
N PHE A 16 16.01 3.07 -4.78
CA PHE A 16 14.67 3.46 -4.37
C PHE A 16 14.53 3.57 -2.84
N GLY A 17 15.04 2.58 -2.09
CA GLY A 17 15.04 2.60 -0.62
C GLY A 17 15.77 3.82 -0.07
N HIS A 18 16.91 4.19 -0.65
CA HIS A 18 17.63 5.41 -0.28
C HIS A 18 16.81 6.68 -0.51
N LEU A 19 16.17 6.80 -1.68
CA LEU A 19 15.29 7.93 -1.98
C LEU A 19 14.07 8.01 -1.05
N MET A 20 13.49 6.86 -0.69
CA MET A 20 12.37 6.81 0.27
C MET A 20 12.79 7.37 1.63
N ILE A 21 13.97 7.02 2.13
CA ILE A 21 14.50 7.56 3.39
C ILE A 21 14.69 9.09 3.30
N SER A 22 15.21 9.61 2.19
CA SER A 22 15.46 11.06 2.04
C SER A 22 14.20 11.88 1.68
N SER A 23 13.12 11.22 1.22
CA SER A 23 11.89 11.87 0.77
C SER A 23 11.02 12.48 1.89
N ARG A 24 11.29 12.17 3.16
CA ARG A 24 10.41 12.45 4.32
C ARG A 24 9.02 11.80 4.25
N LEU A 25 8.81 10.83 3.37
CA LEU A 25 7.57 10.05 3.35
C LEU A 25 7.50 9.07 4.52
N ILE A 26 8.64 8.45 4.86
CA ILE A 26 8.77 7.59 6.05
C ILE A 26 9.24 8.43 7.24
N TYR A 27 8.94 7.97 8.46
CA TYR A 27 9.17 8.69 9.71
C TYR A 27 8.41 10.03 9.82
N SER A 28 7.33 10.18 9.06
CA SER A 28 6.45 11.36 9.10
C SER A 28 5.11 11.01 9.74
N TYR A 29 4.81 11.64 10.87
CA TYR A 29 3.57 11.42 11.63
C TYR A 29 2.34 12.12 11.04
N ASN A 30 2.54 13.01 10.05
CA ASN A 30 1.46 13.80 9.45
C ASN A 30 0.88 13.16 8.18
N LEU A 31 1.46 12.05 7.72
CA LEU A 31 1.01 11.35 6.52
C LEU A 31 0.07 10.21 6.87
N ILE A 32 -0.83 9.90 5.94
CA ILE A 32 -1.75 8.76 6.01
C ILE A 32 -1.30 7.74 4.97
N TRP A 33 -1.11 6.50 5.41
CA TRP A 33 -0.79 5.37 4.54
C TRP A 33 -2.04 4.53 4.32
N LEU A 34 -2.41 4.35 3.07
CA LEU A 34 -3.60 3.58 2.66
C LEU A 34 -3.18 2.33 1.93
N THR A 35 -3.80 1.21 2.28
CA THR A 35 -3.58 -0.07 1.60
C THR A 35 -4.89 -0.81 1.38
N PHE A 36 -4.87 -1.85 0.55
CA PHE A 36 -5.95 -2.82 0.44
C PHE A 36 -5.35 -4.21 0.64
N HIS A 37 -5.49 -4.78 1.84
CA HIS A 37 -4.83 -6.04 2.21
C HIS A 37 -3.29 -5.94 2.13
N GLY A 38 -2.75 -4.86 2.69
CA GLY A 38 -1.39 -4.36 2.41
C GLY A 38 -0.25 -4.99 3.19
N SER A 39 -0.45 -6.14 3.85
CA SER A 39 0.60 -6.79 4.65
C SER A 39 1.86 -7.09 3.82
N HIS A 40 1.67 -7.58 2.59
CA HIS A 40 2.76 -7.87 1.67
C HIS A 40 3.40 -6.58 1.12
N ASP A 41 2.60 -5.55 0.87
CA ASP A 41 3.09 -4.25 0.37
C ASP A 41 4.07 -3.62 1.37
N PHE A 42 3.70 -3.57 2.64
CA PHE A 42 4.59 -3.11 3.71
C PHE A 42 5.80 -4.05 3.87
N GLY A 43 5.62 -5.36 3.77
CA GLY A 43 6.72 -6.32 3.78
C GLY A 43 7.77 -6.03 2.70
N TYR A 44 7.35 -5.77 1.47
CA TYR A 44 8.26 -5.39 0.40
C TYR A 44 8.96 -4.06 0.68
N LEU A 45 8.23 -3.03 1.11
CA LEU A 45 8.84 -1.73 1.42
C LEU A 45 9.84 -1.81 2.57
N ILE A 46 9.51 -2.48 3.67
CA ILE A 46 10.42 -2.67 4.81
C ILE A 46 11.67 -3.44 4.36
N LYS A 47 11.52 -4.51 3.58
CA LYS A 47 12.65 -5.26 3.04
C LYS A 47 13.53 -4.41 2.13
N ILE A 48 12.93 -3.58 1.29
CA ILE A 48 13.66 -2.70 0.37
C ILE A 48 14.43 -1.62 1.13
N ILE A 49 13.82 -1.02 2.15
CA ILE A 49 14.40 0.09 2.91
C ILE A 49 15.46 -0.42 3.89
N THR A 50 15.17 -1.48 4.65
CA THR A 50 16.11 -2.01 5.68
C THR A 50 17.23 -2.84 5.08
N ARG A 51 17.02 -3.43 3.88
CA ARG A 51 17.95 -4.36 3.22
C ARG A 51 18.26 -5.61 4.06
N CYS A 52 17.42 -5.90 5.05
CA CYS A 52 17.55 -7.04 5.96
C CYS A 52 16.46 -8.10 5.69
N PRO A 53 16.64 -9.34 6.18
CA PRO A 53 15.55 -10.28 6.32
C PRO A 53 14.39 -9.66 7.11
N LEU A 54 13.15 -9.99 6.72
CA LEU A 54 11.98 -9.58 7.49
C LEU A 54 11.98 -10.32 8.84
N PRO A 55 11.42 -9.70 9.90
CA PRO A 55 11.28 -10.36 11.19
C PRO A 55 10.39 -11.60 11.09
N ASN A 56 10.67 -12.59 11.92
CA ASN A 56 9.93 -13.86 11.96
C ASN A 56 8.69 -13.80 12.88
N ARG A 57 8.52 -12.69 13.60
CA ARG A 57 7.43 -12.48 14.55
C ARG A 57 6.57 -11.30 14.10
N LEU A 58 5.25 -11.44 14.26
CA LEU A 58 4.29 -10.43 13.82
C LEU A 58 4.46 -9.12 14.59
N GLU A 59 4.69 -9.18 15.90
CA GLU A 59 4.90 -8.03 16.75
C GLU A 59 6.13 -7.20 16.34
N GLU A 60 7.21 -7.87 15.93
CA GLU A 60 8.41 -7.23 15.41
C GLU A 60 8.14 -6.59 14.04
N PHE A 61 7.40 -7.27 13.17
CA PHE A 61 6.96 -6.70 11.90
C PHE A 61 6.11 -5.43 12.09
N LEU A 62 5.11 -5.49 12.99
CA LEU A 62 4.25 -4.36 13.31
C LEU A 62 5.03 -3.20 13.94
N TRP A 63 6.08 -3.49 14.72
CA TRP A 63 6.99 -2.47 15.21
C TRP A 63 7.69 -1.72 14.06
N PHE A 64 8.21 -2.42 13.05
CA PHE A 64 8.77 -1.77 11.86
C PHE A 64 7.73 -0.93 11.12
N VAL A 65 6.51 -1.44 10.94
CA VAL A 65 5.42 -0.68 10.29
C VAL A 65 5.16 0.62 11.06
N LYS A 66 4.97 0.54 12.37
CA LYS A 66 4.70 1.70 13.22
C LYS A 66 5.86 2.71 13.22
N VAL A 67 7.09 2.24 13.35
CA VAL A 67 8.27 3.12 13.39
C VAL A 67 8.49 3.84 12.06
N MET A 68 8.30 3.15 10.94
CA MET A 68 8.59 3.71 9.61
C MET A 68 7.42 4.50 9.00
N PHE A 69 6.18 4.07 9.23
CA PHE A 69 4.99 4.63 8.57
C PHE A 69 4.02 5.34 9.53
N GLY A 70 4.31 5.31 10.84
CA GLY A 70 3.50 5.97 11.86
C GLY A 70 2.25 5.20 12.26
N ASP A 71 1.36 5.87 13.01
CA ASP A 71 0.10 5.29 13.49
C ASP A 71 -1.06 5.43 12.48
N ASN A 72 -0.91 6.32 11.49
CA ASN A 72 -1.95 6.63 10.50
C ASN A 72 -1.93 5.65 9.31
N VAL A 73 -1.97 4.36 9.59
CA VAL A 73 -2.01 3.29 8.58
C VAL A 73 -3.41 2.69 8.55
N TYR A 74 -4.05 2.74 7.38
CA TYR A 74 -5.41 2.22 7.20
C TYR A 74 -5.43 1.18 6.08
N ASP A 75 -5.92 0.00 6.43
CA ASP A 75 -6.18 -1.06 5.46
C ASP A 75 -7.66 -1.02 5.09
N VAL A 76 -7.96 -0.62 3.85
CA VAL A 76 -9.32 -0.52 3.31
C VAL A 76 -10.03 -1.87 3.36
N LYS A 77 -9.32 -2.99 3.12
CA LYS A 77 -9.90 -4.32 3.20
C LYS A 77 -10.36 -4.63 4.62
N HIS A 78 -9.60 -4.20 5.63
CA HIS A 78 -10.01 -4.29 7.01
C HIS A 78 -11.18 -3.34 7.32
N MET A 79 -11.12 -2.07 6.90
CA MET A 79 -12.21 -1.12 7.13
C MET A 79 -13.56 -1.59 6.58
N MET A 80 -13.55 -2.28 5.43
CA MET A 80 -14.77 -2.85 4.84
C MET A 80 -15.48 -3.84 5.74
N SER A 81 -14.82 -4.51 6.70
CA SER A 81 -15.51 -5.42 7.62
C SER A 81 -16.53 -4.72 8.51
N PHE A 82 -16.47 -3.39 8.59
CA PHE A 82 -17.42 -2.55 9.32
C PHE A 82 -18.51 -1.94 8.41
N CYS A 83 -18.50 -2.27 7.12
CA CYS A 83 -19.49 -1.81 6.14
C CYS A 83 -20.25 -3.03 5.57
N PRO A 84 -21.48 -3.34 6.02
CA PRO A 84 -22.18 -4.58 5.66
C PRO A 84 -22.36 -4.81 4.15
N SER A 85 -22.39 -3.74 3.34
CA SER A 85 -22.54 -3.80 1.89
C SER A 85 -21.22 -4.06 1.14
N LEU A 86 -20.06 -3.97 1.81
CA LEU A 86 -18.75 -4.03 1.16
C LEU A 86 -18.05 -5.37 1.40
N PHE A 87 -17.74 -6.07 0.32
CA PHE A 87 -17.04 -7.36 0.37
C PHE A 87 -16.40 -7.71 -0.97
N GLY A 88 -15.52 -8.72 -0.94
CA GLY A 88 -14.76 -9.16 -2.12
C GLY A 88 -13.49 -8.36 -2.37
N GLY A 89 -12.95 -8.45 -3.59
CA GLY A 89 -11.71 -7.77 -4.01
C GLY A 89 -11.93 -6.32 -4.42
N LEU A 90 -10.83 -5.59 -4.63
CA LEU A 90 -10.80 -4.15 -4.91
C LEU A 90 -11.77 -3.72 -6.02
N ASP A 91 -11.76 -4.41 -7.17
CA ASP A 91 -12.65 -4.11 -8.31
C ASP A 91 -14.15 -4.32 -8.02
N ARG A 92 -14.49 -5.23 -7.09
CA ARG A 92 -15.89 -5.41 -6.68
C ARG A 92 -16.33 -4.26 -5.80
N VAL A 93 -15.49 -3.87 -4.85
CA VAL A 93 -15.76 -2.78 -3.92
C VAL A 93 -15.91 -1.46 -4.66
N ALA A 94 -15.02 -1.20 -5.63
CA ALA A 94 -15.12 -0.07 -6.53
C ALA A 94 -16.50 0.01 -7.21
N ARG A 95 -16.96 -1.11 -7.80
CA ARG A 95 -18.28 -1.20 -8.45
C ARG A 95 -19.42 -0.97 -7.46
N THR A 96 -19.36 -1.55 -6.27
CA THR A 96 -20.39 -1.35 -5.23
C THR A 96 -20.50 0.12 -4.82
N LEU A 97 -19.38 0.83 -4.75
CA LEU A 97 -19.31 2.24 -4.37
C LEU A 97 -19.44 3.22 -5.55
N ASN A 98 -19.65 2.70 -6.76
CA ASN A 98 -19.70 3.46 -8.00
C ASN A 98 -18.46 4.37 -8.19
N VAL A 99 -17.28 3.81 -7.92
CA VAL A 99 -15.97 4.45 -8.13
C VAL A 99 -15.33 3.87 -9.37
N ASP A 100 -15.01 4.73 -10.34
CA ASP A 100 -14.35 4.33 -11.58
C ASP A 100 -12.86 4.09 -11.39
N ARG A 101 -12.33 3.11 -12.14
CA ARG A 101 -10.90 2.82 -12.19
C ARG A 101 -10.23 3.65 -13.27
N GLU A 102 -9.15 4.31 -12.90
CA GLU A 102 -8.21 4.92 -13.84
C GLU A 102 -7.00 4.00 -14.05
N GLY A 103 -6.73 3.62 -15.30
CA GLY A 103 -5.67 2.69 -15.66
C GLY A 103 -6.10 1.23 -15.68
N LYS A 104 -5.13 0.31 -15.71
CA LYS A 104 -5.37 -1.13 -15.87
C LYS A 104 -5.35 -1.83 -14.51
N SER A 105 -6.34 -2.70 -14.26
CA SER A 105 -6.32 -3.59 -13.08
C SER A 105 -5.05 -4.43 -13.05
N HIS A 106 -4.58 -4.73 -11.84
CA HIS A 106 -3.32 -5.42 -11.57
C HIS A 106 -2.06 -4.65 -11.99
N GLN A 107 -2.16 -3.31 -12.05
CA GLN A 107 -1.01 -2.42 -12.04
C GLN A 107 -1.02 -1.63 -10.73
N ALA A 108 0.10 -1.68 -10.01
CA ALA A 108 0.22 -1.11 -8.67
C ALA A 108 -0.26 0.36 -8.59
N SER A 109 0.07 1.20 -9.57
CA SER A 109 -0.40 2.60 -9.59
C SER A 109 -1.92 2.74 -9.72
N SER A 110 -2.53 1.99 -10.64
CA SER A 110 -3.99 1.98 -10.84
C SER A 110 -4.71 1.44 -9.60
N ASP A 111 -4.17 0.37 -9.01
CA ASP A 111 -4.72 -0.23 -7.79
C ASP A 111 -4.57 0.70 -6.56
N SER A 112 -3.43 1.39 -6.41
CA SER A 112 -3.23 2.36 -5.33
C SER A 112 -4.15 3.57 -5.46
N LEU A 113 -4.35 4.10 -6.67
CA LEU A 113 -5.29 5.21 -6.90
C LEU A 113 -6.73 4.77 -6.59
N LEU A 114 -7.14 3.60 -7.08
CA LEU A 114 -8.48 3.07 -6.80
C LEU A 114 -8.69 2.81 -5.30
N THR A 115 -7.66 2.31 -4.59
CA THR A 115 -7.68 2.15 -3.13
C THR A 115 -7.92 3.48 -2.42
N SER A 116 -7.23 4.54 -2.85
CA SER A 116 -7.40 5.89 -2.28
C SER A 116 -8.82 6.44 -2.53
N ASN A 117 -9.34 6.31 -3.76
CA ASN A 117 -10.68 6.77 -4.09
C ASN A 117 -11.77 6.02 -3.31
N ILE A 118 -11.64 4.71 -3.14
CA ILE A 118 -12.53 3.90 -2.29
C ILE A 118 -12.48 4.37 -0.84
N PHE A 119 -11.29 4.60 -0.30
CA PHE A 119 -11.14 5.10 1.07
C PHE A 119 -11.86 6.44 1.29
N GLN A 120 -11.69 7.39 0.36
CA GLN A 120 -12.41 8.67 0.42
C GLN A 120 -13.92 8.44 0.37
N LYS A 121 -14.39 7.55 -0.50
CA LYS A 121 -15.82 7.26 -0.61
C LYS A 121 -16.41 6.65 0.66
N ILE A 122 -15.67 5.73 1.30
CA ILE A 122 -16.06 5.16 2.59
C ILE A 122 -16.14 6.25 3.68
N LYS A 123 -15.22 7.22 3.69
CA LYS A 123 -15.24 8.33 4.66
C LYS A 123 -16.39 9.32 4.49
N GLU A 124 -16.94 9.43 3.28
CA GLU A 124 -18.09 10.29 2.97
C GLU A 124 -19.44 9.64 3.35
N THR A 125 -19.44 8.35 3.68
CA THR A 125 -20.65 7.57 4.00
C THR A 125 -20.90 7.53 5.49
#